data_AF-A0A432R940-F1
#
_entry.id   AF-A0A432R940-F1
#
_cell.length_a   1.000
_cell.length_b   1.000
_cell.length_c   1.000
_cell.angle_alpha   90.00
_cell.angle_beta   90.00
_cell.angle_gamma   90.00
#
_symmetry.space_group_name_H-M   'P 1'
#
loop_
_entity.id
_entity.type
_entity.pdbx_description
1 polymer ?
#
loop_
_entity_poly.entity_id
_entity_poly.type
_entity_poly.pdbx_seq_one_letter_code
_entity_poly.pdbx_strand_id
1 'polypeptide(L)' 'MKSFEEFGKQLLNIGVAIIVFAVIQPFINHSYNFNDIVIAIFAYVIITLTGIFLIEFGGRKDDAN' A
#
# COMPACT_ATOMS: atom_id res chain seq x y z
N MET A 1 -15.07 -3.69 13.66
CA MET A 1 -15.51 -3.94 12.26
C MET A 1 -14.39 -4.67 11.52
N LYS A 2 -14.26 -5.97 11.78
CA LYS A 2 -13.12 -6.78 11.33
C LYS A 2 -12.85 -6.75 9.82
N SER A 3 -13.89 -6.60 8.99
CA SER A 3 -13.74 -6.49 7.53
C SER A 3 -12.92 -5.28 7.08
N PHE A 4 -13.06 -4.13 7.75
CA PHE A 4 -12.28 -2.93 7.44
C PHE A 4 -10.80 -3.11 7.82
N GLU A 5 -10.55 -3.78 8.95
CA GLU A 5 -9.19 -4.10 9.39
C GLU A 5 -8.49 -5.08 8.43
N GLU A 6 -9.17 -6.16 8.04
CA GLU A 6 -8.65 -7.13 7.08
C GLU A 6 -8.41 -6.50 5.70
N PHE A 7 -9.35 -5.66 5.24
CA PHE A 7 -9.17 -4.91 3.99
C PHE A 7 -7.98 -3.96 4.05
N GLY A 8 -7.79 -3.24 5.16
CA GLY A 8 -6.62 -2.38 5.35
C GLY A 8 -5.30 -3.16 5.32
N LYS A 9 -5.25 -4.35 5.94
CA LYS A 9 -4.06 -5.25 5.86
C LYS A 9 -3.79 -5.71 4.43
N GLN A 10 -4.82 -6.09 3.68
CA GLN A 10 -4.67 -6.45 2.27
C GLN A 10 -4.18 -5.27 1.43
N LEU A 11 -4.70 -4.07 1.68
CA LEU A 11 -4.29 -2.86 1.00
C LEU A 11 -2.82 -2.52 1.25
N LEU A 12 -2.32 -2.70 2.48
CA LEU A 12 -0.89 -2.57 2.79
C LEU A 12 -0.04 -3.57 2.00
N ASN A 13 -0.47 -4.83 1.89
CA ASN A 13 0.23 -5.84 1.07
C ASN A 13 0.29 -5.45 -0.40
N ILE A 14 -0.79 -4.88 -0.96
CA ILE A 14 -0.80 -4.35 -2.33
C ILE A 14 0.21 -3.20 -2.46
N GLY A 15 0.29 -2.30 -1.48
CA GLY A 15 1.28 -1.22 -1.44
C GLY A 15 2.71 -1.75 -1.52
N VAL A 16 3.05 -2.75 -0.69
CA VAL A 16 4.37 -3.39 -0.72
C VAL A 16 4.64 -4.03 -2.09
N ALA A 17 3.65 -4.72 -2.66
CA ALA A 17 3.79 -5.32 -3.99
C ALA A 17 4.09 -4.28 -5.07
N ILE A 18 3.43 -3.11 -5.05
CA ILE A 18 3.70 -2.00 -5.98
C ILE A 18 5.15 -1.54 -5.91
N ILE A 19 5.70 -1.37 -4.70
CA ILE A 19 7.11 -0.99 -4.53
C ILE A 19 8.06 -2.07 -5.05
N VAL A 20 7.80 -3.34 -4.71
CA VAL A 20 8.60 -4.46 -5.21
C VAL A 20 8.60 -4.48 -6.74
N PHE A 21 7.42 -4.33 -7.37
CA PHE A 21 7.31 -4.24 -8.82
C PHE A 21 8.05 -3.02 -9.37
N ALA A 22 7.90 -1.84 -8.78
CA ALA A 22 8.57 -0.63 -9.24
C ALA A 22 10.10 -0.75 -9.19
N VAL A 23 10.65 -1.47 -8.21
CA VAL A 23 12.09 -1.75 -8.11
C VAL A 23 12.53 -2.78 -9.16
N ILE A 24 11.73 -3.80 -9.42
CA ILE A 24 12.07 -4.88 -10.37
C ILE A 24 11.90 -4.43 -11.83
N GLN A 25 10.90 -3.60 -12.14
CA GLN A 25 10.54 -3.19 -13.51
C GLN A 25 11.73 -2.64 -14.33
N PRO A 26 12.62 -1.78 -13.80
CA PRO A 26 13.79 -1.30 -14.53
C PRO A 26 14.75 -2.41 -14.99
N PHE A 27 14.85 -3.51 -14.23
CA PHE A 27 15.69 -4.64 -14.60
C PHE A 27 15.07 -5.50 -15.70
N ILE A 28 13.73 -5.57 -15.76
CA ILE A 28 13.00 -6.32 -16.80
C ILE A 28 13.00 -5.54 -18.12
N ASN A 29 12.73 -4.23 -18.08
CA ASN A 29 12.58 -3.41 -19.29
C ASN A 29 13.88 -2.78 -19.76
N HIS A 30 14.98 -2.97 -19.02
CA HIS A 30 16.28 -2.31 -19.25
C HIS A 30 16.19 -0.79 -19.39
N SER A 31 15.13 -0.17 -18.85
CA SER A 31 14.86 1.25 -18.92
C SER A 31 14.61 1.79 -17.52
N TYR A 32 15.37 2.82 -17.16
CA TYR A 32 15.22 3.50 -15.88
C TYR A 32 14.56 4.86 -16.13
N ASN A 33 13.27 4.94 -15.82
CA ASN A 33 12.54 6.19 -15.90
C ASN A 33 12.28 6.72 -14.49
N PHE A 34 12.90 7.83 -14.15
CA PHE A 34 12.77 8.46 -12.84
C PHE A 34 11.32 8.83 -12.50
N ASN A 35 10.52 9.18 -13.50
CA ASN A 35 9.10 9.53 -13.28
C ASN A 35 8.30 8.35 -12.74
N ASP A 36 8.58 7.13 -13.20
CA ASP A 36 7.85 5.92 -12.78
C ASP A 36 8.14 5.60 -11.31
N ILE A 37 9.36 5.88 -10.85
CA ILE A 37 9.77 5.71 -9.45
C ILE A 37 9.07 6.74 -8.56
N VAL A 38 9.02 8.00 -8.98
CA VAL A 38 8.31 9.05 -8.25
C VAL A 38 6.82 8.69 -8.12
N ILE A 39 6.19 8.25 -9.21
CA ILE A 39 4.79 7.80 -9.20
C ILE A 39 4.58 6.62 -8.24
N ALA A 40 5.46 5.62 -8.28
CA ALA A 40 5.37 4.46 -7.40
C ALA A 40 5.49 4.83 -5.92
N ILE A 41 6.40 5.75 -5.57
CA ILE A 41 6.56 6.26 -4.21
C ILE A 41 5.28 6.98 -3.75
N PHE A 42 4.73 7.88 -4.57
CA PHE A 42 3.48 8.58 -4.23
C PHE A 42 2.30 7.62 -4.07
N ALA A 43 2.15 6.66 -4.97
CA ALA A 43 1.12 5.64 -4.89
C ALA A 43 1.25 4.81 -3.59
N TYR A 44 2.47 4.40 -3.24
CA TYR A 44 2.74 3.67 -2.01
C TYR A 44 2.35 4.47 -0.76
N VAL A 45 2.70 5.75 -0.69
CA VAL A 45 2.35 6.62 0.44
C VAL A 45 0.83 6.71 0.60
N ILE A 46 0.09 6.96 -0.49
CA ILE A 46 -1.37 7.06 -0.45
C ILE A 46 -2.01 5.75 0.02
N ILE A 47 -1.57 4.62 -0.55
CA ILE A 47 -2.08 3.29 -0.20
C ILE A 47 -1.78 2.95 1.25
N THR A 48 -0.57 3.26 1.72
CA THR A 48 -0.13 3.02 3.10
C THR A 48 -0.96 3.83 4.09
N LEU A 49 -1.14 5.13 3.84
CA LEU A 49 -1.97 5.99 4.68
C LEU A 49 -3.42 5.50 4.73
N THR A 50 -3.98 5.12 3.58
CA THR A 50 -5.35 4.59 3.50
C THR A 50 -5.48 3.26 4.24
N GLY A 51 -4.50 2.35 4.09
CA GLY A 51 -4.47 1.07 4.77
C GLY A 51 -4.38 1.20 6.28
N ILE A 52 -3.50 2.07 6.79
CA ILE A 52 -3.39 2.39 8.22
C ILE A 52 -4.71 2.95 8.75
N PHE A 53 -5.30 3.92 8.04
CA PHE A 53 -6.59 4.50 8.44
C PHE A 53 -7.69 3.44 8.55
N LEU A 54 -7.77 2.51 7.59
CA LEU A 54 -8.74 1.43 7.58
C LEU A 54 -8.53 0.45 8.75
N ILE A 55 -7.27 0.12 9.06
CA ILE A 55 -6.90 -0.74 10.20
C ILE A 55 -7.31 -0.07 11.52
N GLU A 56 -6.94 1.20 11.72
CA GLU A 56 -7.27 1.93 12.94
C GLU A 56 -8.79 2.11 13.12
N PHE A 57 -9.51 2.44 12.04
CA PHE A 57 -10.96 2.58 12.07
C PHE A 57 -11.67 1.25 12.34
N GLY A 58 -11.17 0.16 11.75
CA GLY A 58 -11.71 -1.19 11.93
C GLY A 58 -11.49 -1.73 13.35
N GLY A 59 -10.27 -1.55 13.89
CA GLY A 59 -9.81 -2.06 15.19
C GLY A 59 -10.35 -1.29 16.39
N ARG A 60 -10.37 0.06 16.35
CA ARG A 60 -10.93 0.88 17.44
C ARG A 60 -12.40 0.59 17.75
N LYS A 61 -13.14 0.00 16.79
CA LYS A 61 -14.55 -0.37 16.94
C LYS A 61 -14.76 -1.79 17.46
N ASP A 62 -13.75 -2.66 17.37
CA ASP A 62 -13.79 -3.99 18.00
C ASP A 62 -13.42 -3.88 19.48
N ASP A 63 -12.46 -3.03 19.86
CA ASP A 63 -12.05 -2.84 21.27
C ASP A 63 -13.07 -2.08 22.14
N ALA A 64 -14.06 -1.45 21.52
CA ALA A 64 -15.08 -0.63 22.19
C ALA A 64 -16.43 -1.34 22.42
N ASN A 65 -16.53 -2.63 22.08
CA ASN A 65 -17.67 -3.52 22.35
C ASN A 65 -17.26 -4.65 23.29
#